data_AF-A0A662G0Q4-F1
#
_entry.id   AF-A0A662G0Q4-F1
#
_cell.length_a   1.000
_cell.length_b   1.000
_cell.length_c   1.000
_cell.angle_alpha   90.00
_cell.angle_beta   90.00
_cell.angle_gamma   90.00
#
_symmetry.space_group_name_H-M   'P 1'
#
loop_
_entity.id
_entity.type
_entity.pdbx_description
1 polymer ?
#
loop_
_entity_poly.entity_id
_entity_poly.type
_entity_poly.pdbx_seq_one_letter_code
_entity_poly.pdbx_strand_id
1 'polypeptide(L)' 'PTGNIVIDDDILVYYGAADKVCCVATINLDELLGELLRYSTL' A
#
# COMPACT_ATOMS: atom_id res chain seq x y z
N PRO A 1 7.75 2.15 4.89
CA PRO A 1 7.60 1.01 3.95
C PRO A 1 8.95 0.66 3.33
N THR A 2 9.34 -0.61 3.43
CA THR A 2 10.66 -1.09 2.94
C THR A 2 10.53 -1.95 1.69
N GLY A 3 9.29 -2.30 1.33
CA GLY A 3 8.98 -3.01 0.10
C GLY A 3 7.48 -3.20 -0.07
N ASN A 4 7.09 -3.47 -1.31
CA ASN A 4 5.73 -3.82 -1.67
C ASN A 4 5.77 -4.85 -2.80
N ILE A 5 4.75 -5.69 -2.87
CA ILE A 5 4.53 -6.65 -3.96
C ILE A 5 3.08 -6.56 -4.41
N VAL A 6 2.86 -6.70 -5.72
CA VAL A 6 1.52 -6.85 -6.30
C VAL A 6 1.32 -8.33 -6.59
N ILE A 7 0.21 -8.88 -6.09
CA ILE A 7 -0.24 -10.25 -6.38
C ILE A 7 -1.67 -10.11 -6.86
N ASP A 8 -1.91 -10.50 -8.12
CA ASP A 8 -3.16 -10.23 -8.83
C ASP A 8 -3.52 -8.74 -8.72
N ASP A 9 -4.69 -8.42 -8.17
CA ASP A 9 -5.18 -7.05 -8.03
C ASP A 9 -4.85 -6.43 -6.67
N ASP A 10 -4.15 -7.15 -5.77
CA ASP A 10 -3.84 -6.66 -4.42
C ASP A 10 -2.38 -6.21 -4.30
N ILE A 11 -2.17 -5.07 -3.65
CA ILE A 11 -0.85 -4.61 -3.22
C ILE A 11 -0.65 -4.95 -1.73
N LEU A 12 0.44 -5.66 -1.44
CA LEU A 12 0.92 -5.92 -0.08
C LEU A 12 2.04 -4.93 0.22
N VAL A 13 1.85 -4.07 1.22
CA VAL A 13 2.82 -3.06 1.66
C VAL A 13 3.48 -3.52 2.94
N TYR A 14 4.78 -3.83 2.89
CA TYR A 14 5.58 -4.17 4.06
C TYR A 14 6.18 -2.93 4.70
N TYR A 15 5.96 -2.77 6.00
CA TYR A 15 6.45 -1.60 6.75
C TYR A 15 6.92 -1.99 8.15
N GLY A 16 7.92 -1.28 8.66
CA GLY A 16 8.35 -1.40 10.05
C GLY A 16 7.39 -0.68 10.99
N ALA A 17 7.14 -1.24 12.16
CA ALA A 17 6.41 -0.60 13.25
C ALA A 17 7.28 -0.51 14.51
N ALA A 18 7.52 0.73 14.94
CA ALA A 18 8.29 1.09 16.13
C ALA A 18 9.71 0.47 16.20
N ASP A 19 10.35 0.20 15.05
CA ASP A 19 11.64 -0.49 14.94
C ASP A 19 11.70 -1.85 15.68
N LYS A 20 10.54 -2.46 15.96
CA LYS A 20 10.44 -3.73 16.68
C LYS A 20 9.93 -4.86 15.81
N VAL A 21 9.03 -4.56 14.87
CA VAL A 21 8.35 -5.58 14.06
C VAL A 21 8.19 -5.10 12.63
N CYS A 22 8.03 -6.07 11.73
CA CYS A 22 7.53 -5.84 10.38
C CYS A 22 6.04 -6.19 10.31
N CYS A 23 5.27 -5.34 9.65
CA CYS A 23 3.84 -5.50 9.42
C CYS A 23 3.57 -5.55 7.91
N VAL A 24 2.37 -6.01 7.55
CA VAL A 24 1.86 -5.98 6.17
C VAL A 24 0.46 -5.41 6.18
N ALA A 25 0.19 -4.50 5.24
CA ALA A 25 -1.15 -4.04 4.91
C ALA A 25 -1.48 -4.47 3.48
N THR A 26 -2.74 -4.82 3.23
CA THR A 26 -3.24 -5.26 1.92
C THR A 26 -4.38 -4.37 1.48
N ILE A 27 -4.37 -3.94 0.23
CA ILE A 27 -5.46 -3.19 -0.41
C ILE A 27 -5.50 -3.53 -1.90
N ASN A 28 -6.68 -3.44 -2.51
CA ASN A 28 -6.82 -3.56 -3.95
C ASN A 28 -6.15 -2.36 -4.66
N LEU A 29 -5.42 -2.63 -5.75
CA LEU A 29 -4.64 -1.64 -6.47
C LEU A 29 -5.52 -0.56 -7.13
N ASP A 30 -6.65 -0.96 -7.73
CA ASP A 30 -7.55 -0.02 -8.39
C ASP A 30 -8.27 0.88 -7.37
N GLU A 31 -8.62 0.34 -6.20
CA GLU A 31 -9.17 1.13 -5.10
C GLU A 31 -8.17 2.18 -4.62
N LEU A 32 -6.91 1.78 -4.40
CA LEU A 32 -5.84 2.69 -3.98
C LEU A 32 -5.59 3.80 -5.02
N LEU A 33 -5.47 3.43 -6.30
CA LEU A 33 -5.27 4.40 -7.38
C LEU A 33 -6.47 5.34 -7.53
N GLY A 34 -7.69 4.81 -7.43
CA GLY A 34 -8.91 5.59 -7.45
C GLY A 34 -8.95 6.64 -6.34
N GLU A 35 -8.51 6.28 -5.13
CA GLU A 35 -8.43 7.22 -4.01
C GLU A 35 -7.34 8.28 -4.22
N LEU A 36 -6.15 7.90 -4.68
CA LEU A 36 -5.06 8.84 -4.93
C LEU A 36 -5.42 9.87 -6.02
N LEU A 37 -6.08 9.43 -7.10
CA LEU A 37 -6.48 10.30 -8.20
C LEU A 37 -7.51 11.37 -7.80
N ARG A 38 -8.34 11.11 -6.78
CA ARG A 38 -9.29 12.12 -6.24
C ARG A 38 -8.59 13.38 -5.74
N TYR A 39 -7.36 13.26 -5.28
CA TYR A 39 -6.58 14.37 -4.72
C TYR A 39 -5.45 14.83 -5.65
N SER A 40 -5.33 14.25 -6.86
CA SER A 40 -4.23 14.53 -7.78
C SER A 40 -4.31 15.89 -8.48
N THR A 41 -5.42 16.63 -8.35
CA THR A 41 -5.62 17.95 -8.99
C THR A 41 -5.79 19.04 -7.94
N LEU A 42 -4.72 19.32 -7.19
CA LEU A 42 -4.52 20.57 -6.46
C LEU A 42 -3.60 21.50 -7.25
#